data_AF-A0A949QDD8-F1
#
_entry.id   AF-A0A949QDD8-F1
#
_cell.length_a   1.000
_cell.length_b   1.000
_cell.length_c   1.000
_cell.angle_alpha   90.00
_cell.angle_beta   90.00
_cell.angle_gamma   90.00
#
_symmetry.space_group_name_H-M   'P 1'
#
loop_
_entity.id
_entity.type
_entity.pdbx_description
1 polymer ?
#
loop_
_entity_poly.entity_id
_entity_poly.type
_entity_poly.pdbx_seq_one_letter_code
_entity_poly.pdbx_strand_id
1 'polypeptide(L)'
;SAGGDVRIVYSPLDALQIARDNPSKEVVFFAVGFETTAPANAMAVWQAAREGINNFTVLVSQVMVPPAMRAILSSPENRVQGFLAAGHVCAVMGYEEYEPIAREFQVPIVPTGFEPVELLAGILKTVELLEEGKAKVVNCYGRVVSRAGNPIAQETIHNVFEVIDRPWRGIGLIPRSGLGLREAFARFDAETKFKVTNIFAEESPLCMSGSVLQGKLKPDGCPAFAKECTPQHPLGATMVSSEGACAAYYKYHLDTL
;
A
#
# COMPACT_ATOMS: atom_id res chain seq x y z
N SER A 1 26.50 4.21 3.10
CA SER A 1 26.33 4.16 4.57
C SER A 1 27.02 5.37 5.21
N ALA A 2 26.42 6.57 5.12
CA ALA A 2 27.04 7.83 5.53
C ALA A 2 26.93 8.14 7.05
N GLY A 3 26.78 7.13 7.91
CA GLY A 3 26.79 7.29 9.37
C GLY A 3 25.46 7.59 10.07
N GLY A 4 24.31 7.54 9.38
CA GLY A 4 22.99 7.67 10.03
C GLY A 4 22.59 6.43 10.85
N ASP A 5 21.90 6.64 11.99
CA ASP A 5 21.30 5.58 12.82
C ASP A 5 19.97 5.13 12.19
N VAL A 6 20.04 4.11 11.32
CA VAL A 6 18.87 3.52 10.65
C VAL A 6 18.66 2.12 11.21
N ARG A 7 17.45 1.85 11.71
CA ARG A 7 17.11 0.58 12.33
C ARG A 7 15.93 -0.07 11.62
N ILE A 8 16.02 -1.38 11.44
CA ILE A 8 14.91 -2.19 10.97
C ILE A 8 14.06 -2.54 12.20
N VAL A 9 12.76 -2.28 12.10
CA VAL A 9 11.78 -2.61 13.14
C VAL A 9 10.65 -3.43 12.52
N TYR A 10 9.98 -4.24 13.33
CA TYR A 10 8.85 -5.05 12.86
C TYR A 10 7.52 -4.30 12.99
N SER A 11 7.43 -3.35 13.92
CA SER A 11 6.21 -2.59 14.16
C SER A 11 6.48 -1.10 14.43
N PRO A 12 5.49 -0.23 14.20
CA PRO A 12 5.56 1.17 14.63
C PRO A 12 5.66 1.31 16.16
N LEU A 13 5.17 0.33 16.93
CA LEU A 13 5.28 0.33 18.39
C LEU A 13 6.71 0.07 18.87
N ASP A 14 7.51 -0.69 18.12
CA ASP A 14 8.94 -0.86 18.40
C ASP A 14 9.68 0.48 18.24
N ALA A 15 9.34 1.26 17.21
CA ALA A 15 9.90 2.59 17.01
C ALA A 15 9.47 3.56 18.12
N LEU A 16 8.22 3.49 18.56
CA LEU A 16 7.76 4.24 19.73
C LEU A 16 8.52 3.83 21.00
N GLN A 17 8.80 2.53 21.20
CA GLN A 17 9.59 2.06 22.32
C GLN A 17 11.03 2.61 22.27
N ILE A 18 11.66 2.62 21.09
CA ILE A 18 12.97 3.25 20.91
C ILE A 18 12.93 4.74 21.29
N ALA A 19 11.85 5.47 20.96
CA ALA A 19 11.68 6.85 21.37
C ALA A 19 11.62 7.01 22.90
N ARG A 20 10.88 6.13 23.60
CA ARG A 20 10.83 6.11 25.07
C ARG A 20 12.21 5.90 25.69
N ASP A 21 12.97 4.95 25.14
CA ASP A 21 14.28 4.56 25.67
C ASP A 21 15.39 5.59 25.34
N ASN A 22 15.12 6.52 24.42
CA ASN A 22 16.10 7.50 23.94
C ASN A 22 15.51 8.94 23.95
N PRO A 23 15.13 9.49 25.12
CA PRO A 23 14.42 10.78 25.20
C PRO A 23 15.23 11.97 24.67
N SER A 24 16.56 11.84 24.58
CA SER A 24 17.46 12.86 24.03
C SER A 24 17.63 12.78 22.51
N LYS A 25 16.99 11.84 21.83
CA LYS A 25 17.10 11.62 20.38
C LYS A 25 15.73 11.74 19.73
N GLU A 26 15.69 12.35 18.55
CA GLU A 26 14.52 12.30 17.67
C GLU A 26 14.44 10.93 17.01
N VAL A 27 13.27 10.30 17.08
CA VAL A 27 12.98 9.00 16.47
C VAL A 27 11.87 9.17 15.45
N VAL A 28 12.21 8.92 14.18
CA VAL A 28 11.29 9.01 13.05
C VAL A 28 10.96 7.62 12.57
N PHE A 29 9.68 7.26 12.58
CA PHE A 29 9.21 6.01 11.98
C PHE A 29 8.72 6.25 10.55
N PHE A 30 9.20 5.46 9.60
CA PHE A 30 8.76 5.55 8.20
C PHE A 30 7.50 4.70 7.99
N ALA A 31 6.34 5.35 8.01
CA ALA A 31 5.03 4.70 7.95
C ALA A 31 4.60 4.45 6.51
N VAL A 32 5.08 3.36 5.91
CA VAL A 32 4.72 2.90 4.57
C VAL A 32 3.61 1.84 4.63
N GLY A 33 2.78 1.81 3.60
CA GLY A 33 1.89 0.68 3.33
C GLY A 33 0.46 1.09 3.02
N PHE A 34 -0.39 0.08 2.89
CA PHE A 34 -1.81 0.23 2.62
C PHE A 34 -2.64 0.34 3.90
N GLU A 35 -3.94 0.21 3.76
CA GLU A 35 -4.90 0.22 4.87
C GLU A 35 -4.64 -0.91 5.88
N THR A 36 -3.96 -2.00 5.49
CA THR A 36 -3.57 -3.07 6.42
C THR A 36 -2.58 -2.60 7.49
N THR A 37 -1.68 -1.66 7.19
CA THR A 37 -0.68 -1.16 8.15
C THR A 37 -1.14 0.11 8.89
N ALA A 38 -2.16 0.80 8.37
CA ALA A 38 -2.67 2.05 8.94
C ALA A 38 -3.15 1.97 10.39
N PRO A 39 -3.83 0.91 10.86
CA PRO A 39 -4.26 0.83 12.26
C PRO A 39 -3.08 0.85 13.23
N ALA A 40 -2.03 0.07 12.97
CA ALA A 40 -0.86 0.01 13.84
C ALA A 40 -0.09 1.35 13.86
N ASN A 41 0.02 2.00 12.69
CA ASN A 41 0.65 3.33 12.60
C ASN A 41 -0.15 4.39 13.36
N ALA A 42 -1.48 4.38 13.23
CA ALA A 42 -2.38 5.25 13.97
C ALA A 42 -2.26 5.00 15.48
N MET A 43 -2.23 3.73 15.91
CA MET A 43 -2.06 3.38 17.33
C MET A 43 -0.76 3.92 17.93
N ALA A 44 0.35 3.84 17.21
CA ALA A 44 1.63 4.35 17.71
C ALA A 44 1.58 5.88 17.91
N VAL A 45 1.01 6.62 16.96
CA VAL A 45 0.82 8.08 17.07
C VAL A 45 -0.13 8.42 18.21
N TRP A 46 -1.26 7.73 18.31
CA TRP A 46 -2.23 7.93 19.37
C TRP A 46 -1.63 7.64 20.76
N GLN A 47 -0.86 6.57 20.89
CA GLN A 47 -0.20 6.19 22.13
C GLN A 47 0.89 7.19 22.51
N ALA A 48 1.70 7.64 21.56
CA ALA A 48 2.68 8.70 21.79
C ALA A 48 2.00 9.99 22.28
N ALA A 49 0.84 10.34 21.71
CA ALA A 49 0.05 11.49 22.13
C ALA A 49 -0.48 11.35 23.56
N ARG A 50 -1.04 10.17 23.89
CA ARG A 50 -1.57 9.86 25.22
C ARG A 50 -0.51 9.87 26.31
N GLU A 51 0.69 9.40 25.99
CA GLU A 51 1.81 9.29 26.94
C GLU A 51 2.67 10.57 27.02
N GLY A 52 2.42 11.55 26.15
CA GLY A 52 3.20 12.79 26.11
C GLY A 52 4.62 12.61 25.56
N ILE A 53 4.85 11.62 24.70
CA ILE A 53 6.15 11.38 24.04
C ILE A 53 6.34 12.41 22.92
N ASN A 54 7.36 13.26 23.03
CA ASN A 54 7.56 14.41 22.13
C ASN A 54 8.68 14.23 21.10
N ASN A 55 9.50 13.19 21.26
CA ASN A 55 10.63 12.85 20.39
C ASN A 55 10.32 11.71 19.40
N PHE A 56 9.04 11.38 19.23
CA PHE A 56 8.56 10.41 18.25
C PHE A 56 7.82 11.16 17.14
N THR A 57 8.14 10.87 15.89
CA THR A 57 7.37 11.34 14.72
C THR A 57 7.23 10.23 13.69
N VAL A 58 6.27 10.40 12.78
CA VAL A 58 6.04 9.50 11.65
C VAL A 58 6.22 10.25 10.34
N LEU A 59 6.95 9.64 9.42
CA LEU A 59 6.97 10.03 8.02
C LEU A 59 5.87 9.24 7.31
N VAL A 60 4.70 9.85 7.13
CA VAL A 60 3.52 9.16 6.61
C VAL A 60 3.64 9.00 5.09
N SER A 61 3.74 7.76 4.64
CA SER A 61 3.80 7.37 3.21
C SER A 61 2.80 6.27 2.89
N GLN A 62 1.66 6.30 3.59
CA GLN A 62 0.56 5.38 3.38
C GLN A 62 -0.34 5.80 2.23
N VAL A 63 -0.89 4.81 1.56
CA VAL A 63 -1.71 4.94 0.37
C VAL A 63 -2.93 4.02 0.42
N MET A 64 -3.95 4.31 -0.40
CA MET A 64 -5.25 3.64 -0.39
C MET A 64 -5.54 2.89 -1.69
N VAL A 65 -6.04 1.66 -1.59
CA VAL A 65 -6.27 0.77 -2.73
C VAL A 65 -7.46 1.20 -3.60
N PRO A 66 -8.66 1.51 -3.07
CA PRO A 66 -9.81 1.85 -3.93
C PRO A 66 -9.57 3.06 -4.87
N PRO A 67 -8.94 4.18 -4.42
CA PRO A 67 -8.58 5.28 -5.31
C PRO A 67 -7.58 4.89 -6.41
N ALA A 68 -6.60 4.03 -6.10
CA ALA A 68 -5.66 3.53 -7.10
C ALA A 68 -6.34 2.63 -8.14
N MET A 69 -7.28 1.77 -7.70
CA MET A 69 -8.10 0.96 -8.62
C MET A 69 -8.89 1.85 -9.57
N ARG A 70 -9.53 2.91 -9.06
CA ARG A 70 -10.25 3.89 -9.89
C ARG A 70 -9.32 4.56 -10.90
N ALA A 71 -8.13 4.99 -10.49
CA ALA A 71 -7.16 5.61 -11.39
C ALA A 71 -6.73 4.68 -12.53
N ILE A 72 -6.54 3.39 -12.25
CA ILE A 72 -6.23 2.37 -13.27
C ILE A 72 -7.43 2.19 -14.22
N LEU A 73 -8.62 1.99 -13.67
CA LEU A 73 -9.84 1.74 -14.43
C LEU A 73 -10.28 2.92 -15.31
N SER A 74 -10.04 4.15 -14.86
CA SER A 74 -10.31 5.38 -15.61
C SER A 74 -9.29 5.67 -16.70
N SER A 75 -8.17 4.93 -16.77
CA SER A 75 -7.16 5.14 -17.80
C SER A 75 -7.69 4.73 -19.17
N PRO A 76 -7.49 5.53 -20.24
CA PRO A 76 -7.84 5.13 -21.60
C PRO A 76 -7.04 3.91 -22.09
N GLU A 77 -5.90 3.61 -21.45
CA GLU A 77 -5.07 2.45 -21.73
C GLU A 77 -5.35 1.27 -20.78
N ASN A 78 -6.47 1.32 -20.03
CA ASN A 78 -6.85 0.26 -19.11
C ASN A 78 -7.06 -1.08 -19.83
N ARG A 79 -6.54 -2.16 -19.25
CA ARG A 79 -6.70 -3.54 -19.73
C ARG A 79 -7.31 -4.47 -18.68
N VAL A 80 -7.55 -3.96 -17.47
CA VAL A 80 -8.03 -4.76 -16.34
C VAL A 80 -9.53 -5.04 -16.52
N GLN A 81 -9.87 -6.33 -16.56
CA GLN A 81 -11.24 -6.81 -16.71
C GLN A 81 -11.83 -7.33 -15.40
N GLY A 82 -10.99 -7.63 -14.41
CA GLY A 82 -11.39 -8.19 -13.12
C GLY A 82 -10.30 -7.95 -12.07
N PHE A 83 -10.69 -7.83 -10.81
CA PHE A 83 -9.74 -7.70 -9.69
C PHE A 83 -9.87 -8.86 -8.71
N LEU A 84 -8.73 -9.39 -8.28
CA LEU A 84 -8.62 -10.09 -7.02
C LEU A 84 -8.28 -9.06 -5.95
N ALA A 85 -9.26 -8.69 -5.12
CA ALA A 85 -9.04 -7.69 -4.07
C ALA A 85 -8.22 -8.29 -2.93
N ALA A 86 -7.26 -7.51 -2.41
CA ALA A 86 -6.32 -7.94 -1.39
C ALA A 86 -7.03 -8.26 -0.07
N GLY A 87 -7.04 -9.54 0.33
CA GLY A 87 -7.77 -10.00 1.50
C GLY A 87 -7.45 -9.27 2.79
N HIS A 88 -6.17 -8.95 3.05
CA HIS A 88 -5.78 -8.22 4.27
C HIS A 88 -6.23 -6.76 4.29
N VAL A 89 -6.31 -6.10 3.13
CA VAL A 89 -6.90 -4.75 3.03
C VAL A 89 -8.40 -4.84 3.31
N CYS A 90 -9.07 -5.81 2.68
CA CYS A 90 -10.49 -6.07 2.87
C CYS A 90 -10.84 -6.49 4.31
N ALA A 91 -9.91 -7.13 5.04
CA ALA A 91 -10.12 -7.50 6.44
C ALA A 91 -10.23 -6.26 7.34
N VAL A 92 -9.52 -5.18 6.99
CA VAL A 92 -9.58 -3.90 7.69
C VAL A 92 -10.74 -3.06 7.19
N MET A 93 -10.80 -2.79 5.89
CA MET A 93 -11.73 -1.82 5.30
C MET A 93 -13.07 -2.43 4.86
N GLY A 94 -13.19 -3.76 4.86
CA GLY A 94 -14.31 -4.44 4.24
C GLY A 94 -14.21 -4.42 2.72
N TYR A 95 -15.33 -4.70 2.06
CA TYR A 95 -15.41 -4.63 0.59
C TYR A 95 -16.53 -3.70 0.09
N GLU A 96 -17.22 -3.00 0.99
CA GLU A 96 -18.33 -2.10 0.63
C GLU A 96 -17.91 -1.01 -0.37
N GLU A 97 -16.73 -0.42 -0.21
CA GLU A 97 -16.22 0.61 -1.13
C GLU A 97 -15.93 0.08 -2.55
N TYR A 98 -15.74 -1.23 -2.70
CA TYR A 98 -15.55 -1.86 -4.01
C TYR A 98 -16.87 -2.03 -4.78
N GLU A 99 -18.02 -2.07 -4.10
CA GLU A 99 -19.32 -2.25 -4.75
C GLU A 99 -19.67 -1.13 -5.75
N PRO A 100 -19.54 0.17 -5.43
CA PRO A 100 -19.73 1.22 -6.42
C PRO A 100 -18.68 1.18 -7.53
N ILE A 101 -17.43 0.79 -7.26
CA ILE A 101 -16.38 0.65 -8.28
C ILE A 101 -16.78 -0.43 -9.29
N ALA A 102 -17.20 -1.61 -8.81
CA ALA A 102 -17.63 -2.70 -9.69
C ALA A 102 -18.80 -2.27 -10.59
N ARG A 103 -19.80 -1.57 -10.02
CA ARG A 103 -20.95 -1.07 -10.79
C ARG A 103 -20.59 0.02 -11.78
N GLU A 104 -19.73 0.96 -11.41
CA GLU A 104 -19.39 2.11 -12.25
C GLU A 104 -18.53 1.69 -13.45
N PHE A 105 -17.52 0.85 -13.22
CA PHE A 105 -16.58 0.43 -14.27
C PHE A 105 -16.96 -0.88 -14.95
N GLN A 106 -18.06 -1.51 -14.53
CA GLN A 106 -18.53 -2.80 -15.05
C GLN A 106 -17.44 -3.90 -14.96
N VAL A 107 -16.72 -3.94 -13.83
CA VAL A 107 -15.62 -4.89 -13.58
C VAL A 107 -15.89 -5.69 -12.31
N PRO A 108 -15.90 -7.05 -12.35
CA PRO A 108 -16.01 -7.86 -11.14
C PRO A 108 -14.80 -7.68 -10.23
N ILE A 109 -15.06 -7.67 -8.91
CA ILE A 109 -14.04 -7.55 -7.87
C ILE A 109 -14.25 -8.68 -6.87
N VAL A 110 -13.22 -9.47 -6.63
CA VAL A 110 -13.32 -10.68 -5.81
C VAL A 110 -12.28 -10.60 -4.69
N PRO A 111 -12.66 -10.26 -3.45
CA PRO A 111 -11.80 -10.43 -2.30
C PRO A 111 -11.37 -11.89 -2.14
N THR A 112 -10.06 -12.10 -1.99
CA THR A 112 -9.45 -13.44 -1.88
C THR A 112 -8.50 -13.54 -0.70
N GLY A 113 -8.27 -14.76 -0.24
CA GLY A 113 -7.16 -15.07 0.65
C GLY A 113 -5.85 -15.26 -0.13
N PHE A 114 -4.83 -15.81 0.54
CA PHE A 114 -3.48 -15.92 -0.01
C PHE A 114 -3.00 -17.36 -0.18
N GLU A 115 -3.79 -18.34 0.28
CA GLU A 115 -3.48 -19.74 0.01
C GLU A 115 -3.71 -20.07 -1.48
N PRO A 116 -2.95 -20.99 -2.08
CA PRO A 116 -3.09 -21.32 -3.50
C PRO A 116 -4.52 -21.68 -3.90
N VAL A 117 -5.24 -22.44 -3.07
CA VAL A 117 -6.64 -22.81 -3.32
C VAL A 117 -7.58 -21.61 -3.23
N GLU A 118 -7.33 -20.67 -2.32
CA GLU A 118 -8.13 -19.45 -2.18
C GLU A 118 -7.94 -18.53 -3.41
N LEU A 119 -6.71 -18.44 -3.92
CA LEU A 119 -6.41 -17.72 -5.16
C LEU A 119 -7.08 -18.37 -6.37
N LEU A 120 -6.98 -19.69 -6.52
CA LEU A 120 -7.64 -20.43 -7.61
C LEU A 120 -9.16 -20.26 -7.57
N ALA A 121 -9.78 -20.34 -6.38
CA ALA A 121 -11.20 -20.10 -6.22
C ALA A 121 -11.61 -18.67 -6.59
N GLY A 122 -10.79 -17.68 -6.23
CA GLY A 122 -10.99 -16.29 -6.63
C GLY A 122 -10.88 -16.05 -8.12
N ILE A 123 -9.87 -16.65 -8.77
CA ILE A 123 -9.69 -16.61 -10.23
C ILE A 123 -10.91 -17.23 -10.91
N LEU A 124 -11.29 -18.44 -10.51
CA LEU A 124 -12.47 -19.13 -11.04
C LEU A 124 -13.71 -18.26 -10.93
N LYS A 125 -14.00 -17.71 -9.74
CA LYS A 125 -15.16 -16.84 -9.53
C LYS A 125 -15.11 -15.59 -10.40
N THR A 126 -13.93 -15.00 -10.59
CA THR A 126 -13.77 -13.83 -11.46
C THR A 126 -14.09 -14.19 -12.92
N VAL A 127 -13.61 -15.33 -13.41
CA VAL A 127 -13.90 -15.81 -14.77
C VAL A 127 -15.38 -16.10 -14.96
N GLU A 128 -16.03 -16.80 -14.00
CA GLU A 128 -17.47 -17.05 -14.05
C GLU A 128 -18.28 -15.75 -14.15
N LEU A 129 -17.92 -14.73 -13.36
CA LEU A 129 -18.58 -13.42 -13.41
C LEU A 129 -18.41 -12.72 -14.76
N LEU A 130 -17.23 -12.85 -15.38
CA LEU A 130 -16.95 -12.31 -16.71
C LEU A 130 -17.78 -13.03 -17.78
N GLU A 131 -17.85 -14.36 -17.75
CA GLU A 131 -18.65 -15.16 -18.69
C GLU A 131 -20.16 -14.90 -18.53
N GLU A 132 -20.62 -14.65 -17.31
CA GLU A 132 -22.00 -14.28 -17.02
C GLU A 132 -22.32 -12.80 -17.33
N GLY A 133 -21.32 -11.97 -17.67
CA GLY A 133 -21.49 -10.54 -17.87
C GLY A 133 -21.91 -9.77 -16.61
N LYS A 134 -21.51 -10.23 -15.42
CA LYS A 134 -21.90 -9.65 -14.12
C LYS A 134 -20.77 -8.89 -13.46
N ALA A 135 -20.93 -7.58 -13.33
CA ALA A 135 -20.04 -6.72 -12.58
C ALA A 135 -20.52 -6.52 -11.13
N LYS A 136 -20.04 -7.35 -10.21
CA LYS A 136 -20.35 -7.26 -8.78
C LYS A 136 -19.16 -7.67 -7.91
N VAL A 137 -19.26 -7.38 -6.62
CA VAL A 137 -18.31 -7.86 -5.62
C VAL A 137 -18.76 -9.23 -5.12
N VAL A 138 -17.87 -10.23 -5.15
CA VAL A 138 -18.11 -11.54 -4.53
C VAL A 138 -16.97 -11.88 -3.60
N ASN A 139 -17.27 -11.99 -2.31
CA ASN A 139 -16.27 -12.32 -1.31
C ASN A 139 -15.95 -13.82 -1.30
N CYS A 140 -14.76 -14.19 -1.78
CA CYS A 140 -14.23 -15.55 -1.71
C CYS A 140 -13.36 -15.78 -0.46
N TYR A 141 -13.29 -14.80 0.44
CA TYR A 141 -12.51 -14.84 1.68
C TYR A 141 -13.37 -14.63 2.93
N GLY A 142 -14.61 -15.16 2.91
CA GLY A 142 -15.65 -14.92 3.93
C GLY A 142 -15.30 -15.35 5.37
N ARG A 143 -14.24 -16.14 5.57
CA ARG A 143 -13.75 -16.50 6.91
C ARG A 143 -13.03 -15.36 7.63
N VAL A 144 -12.48 -14.39 6.87
CA VAL A 144 -11.74 -13.23 7.41
C VAL A 144 -12.42 -11.92 7.05
N VAL A 145 -12.92 -11.82 5.82
CA VAL A 145 -13.44 -10.57 5.26
C VAL A 145 -14.94 -10.50 5.46
N SER A 146 -15.41 -9.40 6.06
CA SER A 146 -16.82 -9.03 6.12
C SER A 146 -17.11 -7.87 5.16
N ARG A 147 -18.39 -7.59 4.89
CA ARG A 147 -18.77 -6.43 4.05
C ARG A 147 -18.29 -5.10 4.64
N ALA A 148 -18.47 -4.93 5.95
CA ALA A 148 -18.14 -3.71 6.68
C ALA A 148 -16.67 -3.62 7.11
N GLY A 149 -15.91 -4.72 7.08
CA GLY A 149 -14.54 -4.77 7.57
C GLY A 149 -14.45 -4.82 9.10
N ASN A 150 -13.44 -4.17 9.66
CA ASN A 150 -13.19 -4.04 11.08
C ASN A 150 -13.48 -2.60 11.54
N PRO A 151 -14.64 -2.35 12.18
CA PRO A 151 -15.04 -1.00 12.60
C PRO A 151 -14.05 -0.34 13.58
N ILE A 152 -13.44 -1.12 14.49
CA ILE A 152 -12.50 -0.60 15.48
C ILE A 152 -11.21 -0.12 14.79
N ALA A 153 -10.71 -0.89 13.82
CA ALA A 153 -9.53 -0.53 13.06
C ALA A 153 -9.80 0.71 12.19
N GLN A 154 -10.96 0.78 11.54
CA GLN A 154 -11.38 1.94 10.74
C GLN A 154 -11.52 3.19 11.60
N GLU A 155 -12.16 3.09 12.76
CA GLU A 155 -12.28 4.21 13.71
C GLU A 155 -10.89 4.70 14.17
N THR A 156 -9.97 3.78 14.44
CA THR A 156 -8.58 4.11 14.82
C THR A 156 -7.87 4.88 13.71
N ILE A 157 -8.00 4.43 12.45
CA ILE A 157 -7.48 5.16 11.28
C ILE A 157 -8.14 6.54 11.19
N HIS A 158 -9.47 6.60 11.24
CA HIS A 158 -10.23 7.84 11.09
C HIS A 158 -9.95 8.87 12.18
N ASN A 159 -9.62 8.46 13.39
CA ASN A 159 -9.31 9.37 14.49
C ASN A 159 -7.94 10.04 14.32
N VAL A 160 -6.97 9.36 13.73
CA VAL A 160 -5.58 9.85 13.62
C VAL A 160 -5.27 10.43 12.25
N PHE A 161 -5.81 9.83 11.20
CA PHE A 161 -5.53 10.18 9.83
C PHE A 161 -6.73 10.83 9.13
N GLU A 162 -6.43 11.63 8.12
CA GLU A 162 -7.36 12.12 7.11
C GLU A 162 -6.91 11.73 5.71
N VAL A 163 -7.86 11.69 4.78
CA VAL A 163 -7.60 11.33 3.39
C VAL A 163 -7.07 12.54 2.64
N ILE A 164 -5.93 12.38 1.97
CA ILE A 164 -5.25 13.42 1.20
C ILE A 164 -4.94 12.94 -0.22
N ASP A 165 -4.60 13.88 -1.11
CA ASP A 165 -4.01 13.55 -2.40
C ASP A 165 -2.59 13.03 -2.19
N ARG A 166 -2.17 12.02 -2.97
CA ARG A 166 -0.85 11.42 -2.82
C ARG A 166 -0.19 11.11 -4.17
N PRO A 167 1.11 11.43 -4.33
CA PRO A 167 1.91 10.90 -5.42
C PRO A 167 2.13 9.40 -5.24
N TRP A 168 1.80 8.63 -6.28
CA TRP A 168 2.15 7.22 -6.40
C TRP A 168 3.38 7.10 -7.30
N ARG A 169 4.42 6.49 -6.76
CA ARG A 169 5.70 6.29 -7.46
C ARG A 169 5.47 5.60 -8.82
N GLY A 170 5.97 6.20 -9.90
CA GLY A 170 5.77 5.73 -11.27
C GLY A 170 4.37 5.91 -11.88
N ILE A 171 3.37 6.38 -11.13
CA ILE A 171 1.99 6.60 -11.64
C ILE A 171 1.65 8.10 -11.69
N GLY A 172 2.08 8.87 -10.68
CA GLY A 172 1.77 10.29 -10.52
C GLY A 172 0.80 10.57 -9.38
N LEU A 173 0.29 11.79 -9.31
CA LEU A 173 -0.65 12.21 -8.27
C LEU A 173 -2.00 11.52 -8.47
N ILE A 174 -2.47 10.79 -7.45
CA ILE A 174 -3.82 10.23 -7.41
C ILE A 174 -4.61 10.97 -6.33
N PRO A 175 -5.73 11.64 -6.67
CA PRO A 175 -6.55 12.34 -5.69
C PRO A 175 -7.10 11.40 -4.62
N ARG A 176 -7.17 11.88 -3.38
CA ARG A 176 -7.76 11.18 -2.22
C ARG A 176 -7.25 9.74 -2.05
N SER A 177 -5.96 9.53 -2.29
CA SER A 177 -5.34 8.20 -2.34
C SER A 177 -4.28 7.97 -1.26
N GLY A 178 -4.06 8.95 -0.38
CA GLY A 178 -3.14 8.84 0.73
C GLY A 178 -3.79 9.12 2.07
N LEU A 179 -3.05 8.80 3.12
CA LEU A 179 -3.36 9.22 4.48
C LEU A 179 -2.36 10.28 4.93
N GLY A 180 -2.86 11.35 5.55
CA GLY A 180 -2.10 12.36 6.27
C GLY A 180 -2.53 12.43 7.73
N LEU A 181 -1.67 12.93 8.63
CA LEU A 181 -2.07 13.13 10.02
C LEU A 181 -3.07 14.29 10.13
N ARG A 182 -4.12 14.10 10.92
CA ARG A 182 -5.02 15.20 11.28
C ARG A 182 -4.30 16.27 12.09
N GLU A 183 -4.84 17.48 12.08
CA GLU A 183 -4.33 18.63 12.84
C GLU A 183 -4.05 18.33 14.32
N ALA A 184 -4.93 17.57 14.99
CA ALA A 184 -4.75 17.17 16.39
C ALA A 184 -3.46 16.36 16.65
N PHE A 185 -2.91 15.73 15.60
CA PHE A 185 -1.68 14.94 15.62
C PHE A 185 -0.55 15.57 14.79
N ALA A 186 -0.69 16.80 14.28
CA ALA A 186 0.28 17.44 13.39
C ALA A 186 1.70 17.52 13.97
N ARG A 187 1.85 17.59 15.31
CA ARG A 187 3.17 17.56 15.98
C ARG A 187 3.96 16.26 15.77
N PHE A 188 3.28 15.18 15.38
CA PHE A 188 3.90 13.89 15.08
C PHE A 188 4.30 13.77 13.60
N ASP A 189 4.01 14.75 12.76
CA ASP A 189 4.37 14.72 11.35
C ASP A 189 5.85 15.07 11.16
N ALA A 190 6.63 14.12 10.64
CA ALA A 190 8.06 14.31 10.43
C ALA A 190 8.35 15.31 9.30
N GLU A 191 7.54 15.33 8.24
CA GLU A 191 7.75 16.25 7.11
C GLU A 191 7.66 17.71 7.56
N THR A 192 6.66 17.99 8.41
CA THR A 192 6.38 19.30 8.98
C THR A 192 7.41 19.68 10.03
N LYS A 193 7.72 18.77 10.97
CA LYS A 193 8.68 19.03 12.06
C LYS A 193 10.08 19.33 11.53
N PHE A 194 10.54 18.58 10.52
CA PHE A 194 11.89 18.73 9.97
C PHE A 194 11.96 19.58 8.69
N LYS A 195 10.81 20.08 8.19
CA LYS A 195 10.72 20.96 7.01
C LYS A 195 11.37 20.35 5.77
N VAL A 196 11.02 19.11 5.47
CA VAL A 196 11.61 18.32 4.35
C VAL A 196 10.68 18.15 3.16
N THR A 197 9.57 18.90 3.10
CA THR A 197 8.57 18.84 2.02
C THR A 197 9.10 19.26 0.65
N ASN A 198 10.29 19.85 0.59
CA ASN A 198 10.99 20.24 -0.63
C ASN A 198 11.98 19.19 -1.16
N ILE A 199 12.11 18.03 -0.50
CA ILE A 199 12.96 16.94 -0.97
C ILE A 199 12.19 16.11 -1.98
N PHE A 200 12.72 16.02 -3.19
CA PHE A 200 12.17 15.19 -4.26
C PHE A 200 13.16 14.09 -4.62
N ALA A 201 12.67 12.85 -4.68
CA ALA A 201 13.47 11.74 -5.16
C ALA A 201 13.37 11.66 -6.69
N GLU A 202 14.51 11.64 -7.37
CA GLU A 202 14.55 11.33 -8.80
C GLU A 202 14.46 9.81 -9.02
N GLU A 203 13.49 9.39 -9.81
CA GLU A 203 13.37 8.00 -10.22
C GLU A 203 14.31 7.70 -11.40
N SER A 204 14.85 6.48 -11.44
CA SER A 204 15.66 6.06 -12.58
C SER A 204 14.81 6.11 -13.86
N PRO A 205 15.27 6.77 -14.94
CA PRO A 205 14.53 6.81 -16.21
C PRO A 205 14.43 5.44 -16.89
N LEU A 206 15.24 4.47 -16.46
CA LEU A 206 15.20 3.08 -16.93
C LEU A 206 14.09 2.27 -16.26
N CYS A 207 13.54 2.75 -15.15
CA CYS A 207 12.57 2.00 -14.36
C CYS A 207 11.16 2.11 -14.96
N MET A 208 10.60 0.98 -15.39
CA MET A 208 9.21 0.90 -15.86
C MET A 208 8.23 0.38 -14.80
N SER A 209 8.53 0.58 -13.51
CA SER A 209 7.71 0.04 -12.41
C SER A 209 6.27 0.58 -12.41
N GLY A 210 6.05 1.83 -12.86
CA GLY A 210 4.71 2.38 -13.06
C GLY A 210 3.85 1.56 -14.02
N SER A 211 4.40 1.22 -15.19
CA SER A 211 3.72 0.37 -16.18
C SER A 211 3.44 -1.03 -15.65
N VAL A 212 4.32 -1.57 -14.80
CA VAL A 212 4.12 -2.86 -14.12
C VAL A 212 2.96 -2.77 -13.12
N LEU A 213 2.95 -1.75 -12.27
CA LEU A 213 1.90 -1.53 -11.27
C LEU A 213 0.52 -1.29 -11.92
N GLN A 214 0.49 -0.68 -13.11
CA GLN A 214 -0.73 -0.48 -13.90
C GLN A 214 -1.15 -1.71 -14.71
N GLY A 215 -0.40 -2.81 -14.68
CA GLY A 215 -0.69 -4.02 -15.46
C GLY A 215 -0.47 -3.88 -16.97
N LYS A 216 0.21 -2.82 -17.42
CA LYS A 216 0.52 -2.58 -18.84
C LYS A 216 1.70 -3.43 -19.31
N LEU A 217 2.63 -3.73 -18.40
CA LEU A 217 3.88 -4.43 -18.66
C LEU A 217 4.10 -5.52 -17.60
N LYS A 218 4.58 -6.70 -18.00
CA LYS A 218 5.10 -7.69 -17.05
C LYS A 218 6.53 -7.33 -16.64
N PRO A 219 7.02 -7.72 -15.45
CA PRO A 219 8.37 -7.35 -15.01
C PRO A 219 9.49 -7.71 -15.99
N ASP A 220 9.42 -8.88 -16.62
CA ASP A 220 10.36 -9.37 -17.65
C ASP A 220 10.28 -8.62 -18.99
N GLY A 221 9.22 -7.84 -19.22
CA GLY A 221 9.13 -6.91 -20.35
C GLY A 221 9.88 -5.59 -20.13
N CYS A 222 10.36 -5.30 -18.92
CA CYS A 222 11.16 -4.10 -18.63
C CYS A 222 12.61 -4.32 -19.09
N PRO A 223 13.20 -3.42 -19.89
CA PRO A 223 14.54 -3.63 -20.47
C PRO A 223 15.65 -3.74 -19.41
N ALA A 224 15.47 -3.08 -18.26
CA ALA A 224 16.40 -3.09 -17.15
C ALA A 224 16.22 -4.27 -16.18
N PHE A 225 15.13 -5.03 -16.29
CA PHE A 225 14.83 -6.13 -15.38
C PHE A 225 15.86 -7.24 -15.49
N ALA A 226 16.33 -7.71 -14.34
CA ALA A 226 17.37 -8.75 -14.19
C ALA A 226 18.74 -8.42 -14.82
N LYS A 227 18.94 -7.17 -15.22
CA LYS A 227 20.20 -6.63 -15.76
C LYS A 227 20.70 -5.52 -14.84
N GLU A 228 20.42 -4.26 -15.19
CA GLU A 228 20.72 -3.09 -14.37
C GLU A 228 19.86 -3.04 -13.10
N CYS A 229 18.66 -3.63 -13.13
CA CYS A 229 17.75 -3.72 -11.99
C CYS A 229 17.69 -5.14 -11.44
N THR A 230 18.29 -5.34 -10.26
CA THR A 230 18.32 -6.62 -9.51
C THR A 230 17.96 -6.37 -8.05
N PRO A 231 17.66 -7.40 -7.23
CA PRO A 231 17.45 -7.20 -5.79
C PRO A 231 18.64 -6.54 -5.08
N GLN A 232 19.87 -6.80 -5.55
CA GLN A 232 21.09 -6.20 -5.03
C GLN A 232 21.29 -4.75 -5.52
N HIS A 233 20.83 -4.44 -6.73
CA HIS A 233 20.91 -3.11 -7.35
C HIS A 233 19.52 -2.68 -7.87
N PRO A 234 18.57 -2.36 -6.99
CA PRO A 234 17.20 -2.10 -7.41
C PRO A 234 17.05 -0.67 -7.98
N LEU A 235 16.46 -0.55 -9.16
CA LEU A 235 16.15 0.75 -9.77
C LEU A 235 14.78 1.32 -9.37
N GLY A 236 13.88 0.48 -8.86
CA GLY A 236 12.50 0.86 -8.53
C GLY A 236 11.95 0.13 -7.30
N ALA A 237 10.91 0.71 -6.68
CA ALA A 237 10.33 0.20 -5.43
C ALA A 237 9.81 -1.26 -5.56
N THR A 238 9.33 -1.65 -6.74
CA THR A 238 8.84 -3.00 -7.01
C THR A 238 9.94 -4.07 -7.06
N MET A 239 11.22 -3.69 -7.09
CA MET A 239 12.39 -4.60 -6.96
C MET A 239 12.98 -4.58 -5.54
N VAL A 240 12.77 -3.49 -4.78
CA VAL A 240 13.25 -3.37 -3.39
C VAL A 240 12.39 -4.20 -2.44
N SER A 241 11.07 -4.11 -2.58
CA SER A 241 10.14 -4.79 -1.69
C SER A 241 10.09 -6.28 -1.97
N SER A 242 10.09 -7.10 -0.93
CA SER A 242 9.85 -8.55 -1.01
C SER A 242 8.44 -8.88 -1.50
N GLU A 243 7.48 -7.96 -1.33
CA GLU A 243 6.12 -8.01 -1.89
C GLU A 243 6.03 -7.39 -3.29
N GLY A 244 7.12 -6.80 -3.79
CA GLY A 244 7.15 -6.11 -5.06
C GLY A 244 7.04 -7.08 -6.25
N ALA A 245 6.20 -6.75 -7.22
CA ALA A 245 5.97 -7.59 -8.40
C ALA A 245 7.26 -7.95 -9.14
N CYS A 246 8.22 -7.02 -9.26
CA CYS A 246 9.48 -7.29 -9.93
C CYS A 246 10.39 -8.21 -9.10
N ALA A 247 10.50 -7.99 -7.79
CA ALA A 247 11.27 -8.87 -6.91
C ALA A 247 10.71 -10.30 -6.90
N ALA A 248 9.38 -10.44 -6.86
CA ALA A 248 8.71 -11.74 -6.94
C ALA A 248 8.97 -12.44 -8.28
N TYR A 249 8.87 -11.72 -9.41
CA TYR A 249 9.20 -12.26 -10.73
C TYR A 249 10.67 -12.70 -10.80
N TYR A 250 11.59 -11.87 -10.29
CA TYR A 250 13.01 -12.19 -10.29
C TYR A 250 13.28 -13.48 -9.51
N LYS A 251 12.70 -13.61 -8.32
CA LYS A 251 12.92 -14.75 -7.44
C LYS A 251 12.34 -16.06 -7.98
N TYR A 252 11.14 -16.04 -8.55
CA TYR A 252 10.40 -17.27 -8.85
C TYR A 252 10.34 -17.62 -10.35
N HIS A 253 10.66 -16.68 -11.24
CA HIS A 253 10.56 -16.90 -12.69
C HIS A 253 11.92 -17.14 -13.35
N LEU A 254 13.00 -16.56 -12.83
CA LEU A 254 14.35 -16.77 -13.39
C LEU A 254 14.93 -18.14 -13.07
N ASP A 255 14.58 -18.74 -11.93
CA ASP A 255 15.02 -20.10 -11.58
C ASP A 255 14.37 -21.19 -12.47
N THR A 256 13.39 -20.81 -13.30
CA THR A 256 12.65 -21.70 -14.22
C THR A 256 12.98 -21.51 -15.70
N LEU A 257 13.94 -20.63 -16.05
CA LEU A 257 14.45 -20.40 -17.40
C LEU A 257 15.89 -20.91 -17.53
#